data_AF-A0A354PCE0-F1
#
_entry.id   AF-A0A354PCE0-F1
#
_cell.length_a   1.000
_cell.length_b   1.000
_cell.length_c   1.000
_cell.angle_alpha   90.00
_cell.angle_beta   90.00
_cell.angle_gamma   90.00
#
_symmetry.space_group_name_H-M   'P 1'
#
loop_
_entity.id
_entity.type
_entity.pdbx_description
1 polymer ?
#
loop_
_entity_poly.entity_id
_entity_poly.type
_entity_poly.pdbx_seq_one_letter_code
_entity_poly.pdbx_strand_id
1 'polypeptide(L)'
;MLDECYVLIPCTTLEDFPKQTTDDLAKGLLAAWTAPWHPAWIAARGKLPQWFRADTVPPILTHATLIVPEASRKRLPSRFDADTTAAENCVSLFAPDRDSFVTQLLQRLAGETPVNGDFQCESSERPIGPDDFYALGYTWLQVQLMTRRLRY
;
A
#
# COMPACT_ATOMS: atom_id res chain seq x y z
N MET A 1 -13.26 3.37 14.17
CA MET A 1 -12.32 2.22 14.17
C MET A 1 -11.26 2.52 13.12
N LEU A 2 -9.97 2.28 13.37
CA LEU A 2 -8.90 2.67 12.43
C LEU A 2 -8.68 1.57 11.39
N ASP A 3 -9.00 1.87 10.14
CA ASP A 3 -8.86 0.92 9.03
C ASP A 3 -7.39 0.57 8.76
N GLU A 4 -7.13 -0.70 8.46
CA GLU A 4 -5.78 -1.20 8.17
C GLU A 4 -5.53 -1.25 6.67
N CYS A 5 -4.30 -0.95 6.24
CA CYS A 5 -3.94 -0.99 4.83
C CYS A 5 -2.85 -2.03 4.60
N TYR A 6 -3.18 -3.03 3.77
CA TYR A 6 -2.31 -4.16 3.48
C TYR A 6 -1.96 -4.20 2.00
N VAL A 7 -0.67 -4.18 1.68
CA VAL A 7 -0.14 -4.40 0.33
C VAL A 7 0.23 -5.86 0.17
N LEU A 8 -0.41 -6.56 -0.77
CA LEU A 8 -0.13 -7.98 -1.03
C LEU A 8 1.03 -8.13 -2.00
N ILE A 9 2.17 -8.60 -1.55
CA ILE A 9 3.39 -8.74 -2.36
C ILE A 9 3.55 -10.18 -2.84
N PRO A 10 3.95 -10.42 -4.11
CA PRO A 10 4.09 -11.77 -4.66
C PRO A 10 5.36 -12.46 -4.18
N CYS A 11 5.65 -12.47 -2.87
CA CYS A 11 6.89 -13.01 -2.31
C CYS A 11 6.63 -13.93 -1.13
N THR A 12 7.46 -14.98 -1.01
CA THR A 12 7.56 -15.86 0.15
C THR A 12 8.27 -15.18 1.31
N THR A 13 9.33 -14.44 0.99
CA THR A 13 10.03 -13.52 1.88
C THR A 13 10.29 -12.22 1.11
N LEU A 14 10.32 -11.07 1.77
CA LEU A 14 10.61 -9.79 1.10
C LEU A 14 11.96 -9.81 0.36
N GLU A 15 12.88 -10.69 0.75
CA GLU A 15 14.20 -10.87 0.10
C GLU A 15 14.09 -11.43 -1.33
N ASP A 16 13.03 -12.19 -1.59
CA ASP A 16 12.65 -12.74 -2.90
C ASP A 16 11.87 -11.73 -3.75
N PHE A 17 12.03 -10.42 -3.49
CA PHE A 17 11.38 -9.39 -4.29
C PHE A 17 11.64 -9.66 -5.79
N PRO A 18 10.61 -9.70 -6.65
CA PRO A 18 10.75 -10.19 -8.01
C PRO A 18 11.76 -9.37 -8.80
N LYS A 19 12.92 -9.99 -9.11
CA LYS A 19 14.02 -9.37 -9.87
C LYS A 19 13.87 -9.54 -11.38
N GLN A 20 13.07 -10.50 -11.81
CA GLN A 20 12.85 -10.86 -13.23
C GLN A 20 11.35 -10.78 -13.52
N THR A 21 10.85 -9.57 -13.65
CA THR A 21 9.45 -9.32 -13.96
C THR A 21 9.40 -8.29 -15.07
N THR A 22 8.44 -8.43 -15.97
CA THR A 22 8.23 -7.45 -17.05
C THR A 22 8.09 -6.06 -16.47
N ASP A 23 8.65 -5.05 -17.13
CA ASP A 23 8.66 -3.66 -16.66
C ASP A 23 7.28 -3.17 -16.18
N ASP A 24 6.20 -3.58 -16.84
CA ASP A 24 4.83 -3.18 -16.48
C ASP A 24 4.36 -3.77 -15.15
N LEU A 25 4.66 -5.04 -14.91
CA LEU A 25 4.34 -5.71 -13.64
C LEU A 25 5.22 -5.18 -12.49
N ALA A 26 6.46 -4.79 -12.79
CA ALA A 26 7.35 -4.15 -11.82
C ALA A 26 6.86 -2.74 -11.44
N LYS A 27 6.44 -1.95 -12.44
CA LYS A 27 5.80 -0.64 -12.22
C LYS A 27 4.53 -0.77 -11.40
N GLY A 28 3.65 -1.71 -11.75
CA GLY A 28 2.40 -1.96 -11.00
C GLY A 28 2.63 -2.40 -9.56
N LEU A 29 3.66 -3.21 -9.30
CA LEU A 29 4.04 -3.61 -7.94
C LEU A 29 4.55 -2.42 -7.11
N LEU A 30 5.43 -1.59 -7.69
CA LEU A 30 5.93 -0.39 -7.00
C LEU A 30 4.83 0.65 -6.80
N ALA A 31 3.92 0.77 -7.77
CA ALA A 31 2.73 1.60 -7.68
C ALA A 31 1.84 1.17 -6.51
N ALA A 32 1.52 -0.11 -6.39
CA ALA A 32 0.74 -0.67 -5.29
C ALA A 32 1.42 -0.46 -3.93
N TRP A 33 2.76 -0.55 -3.87
CA TRP A 33 3.50 -0.31 -2.64
C TRP A 33 3.50 1.17 -2.22
N THR A 34 3.69 2.09 -3.16
CA THR A 34 3.87 3.52 -2.88
C THR A 34 2.54 4.28 -2.75
N ALA A 35 1.47 3.86 -3.44
CA ALA A 35 0.17 4.51 -3.38
C ALA A 35 -0.40 4.73 -1.95
N PRO A 36 -0.37 3.75 -1.02
CA PRO A 36 -0.92 3.96 0.32
C PRO A 36 -0.05 4.86 1.21
N TRP A 37 1.14 5.26 0.75
CA TRP A 37 1.94 6.27 1.44
C TRP A 37 1.41 7.70 1.24
N HIS A 38 0.33 7.88 0.47
CA HIS A 38 -0.27 9.19 0.28
C HIS A 38 -0.59 9.86 1.65
N PRO A 39 -0.20 11.13 1.86
CA PRO A 39 -0.31 11.79 3.16
C PRO A 39 -1.75 11.82 3.68
N ALA A 40 -2.74 12.09 2.82
CA ALA A 40 -4.15 12.06 3.20
C ALA A 40 -4.63 10.69 3.70
N TRP A 41 -4.09 9.60 3.13
CA TRP A 41 -4.44 8.24 3.55
C TRP A 41 -3.85 7.91 4.91
N ILE A 42 -2.55 8.21 5.11
CA ILE A 42 -1.89 8.02 6.40
C ILE A 42 -2.57 8.88 7.48
N ALA A 43 -2.91 10.14 7.17
CA ALA A 43 -3.58 11.04 8.10
C ALA A 43 -4.98 10.55 8.50
N ALA A 44 -5.77 10.07 7.53
CA ALA A 44 -7.12 9.56 7.80
C ALA A 44 -7.10 8.24 8.59
N ARG A 45 -6.14 7.34 8.32
CA ARG A 45 -6.08 6.01 8.94
C ARG A 45 -5.24 5.95 10.22
N GLY A 46 -4.36 6.92 10.44
CA GLY A 46 -3.48 6.98 11.61
C GLY A 46 -2.51 5.79 11.74
N LYS A 47 -2.37 4.97 10.69
CA LYS A 47 -1.55 3.76 10.63
C LYS A 47 -0.73 3.77 9.34
N LEU A 48 0.50 3.26 9.42
CA LEU A 48 1.35 3.07 8.26
C LEU A 48 0.90 1.85 7.45
N PRO A 49 1.05 1.87 6.11
CA PRO A 49 0.77 0.70 5.29
C PRO A 49 1.67 -0.46 5.68
N GLN A 50 1.07 -1.64 5.82
CA GLN A 50 1.77 -2.88 6.07
C GLN A 50 1.74 -3.74 4.81
N TRP A 51 2.66 -4.69 4.71
CA TRP A 51 2.64 -5.65 3.61
C TRP A 51 2.43 -7.05 4.13
N PHE A 52 1.72 -7.84 3.33
CA PHE A 52 1.47 -9.25 3.58
C PHE A 52 1.84 -10.05 2.34
N ARG A 53 2.12 -11.33 2.55
CA ARG A 53 2.40 -12.25 1.45
C ARG A 53 1.11 -12.50 0.67
N ALA A 54 1.18 -12.49 -0.65
CA ALA A 54 0.01 -12.74 -1.50
C ALA A 54 -0.60 -14.15 -1.32
N ASP A 55 0.18 -15.11 -0.84
CA ASP A 55 -0.25 -16.50 -0.62
C ASP A 55 -0.99 -16.72 0.71
N THR A 56 -0.96 -15.74 1.61
CA THR A 56 -1.52 -15.84 2.96
C THR A 56 -2.55 -14.74 3.16
N VAL A 57 -3.75 -15.11 3.60
CA VAL A 57 -4.79 -14.14 3.93
C VAL A 57 -4.37 -13.36 5.19
N PRO A 58 -4.45 -12.02 5.20
CA PRO A 58 -4.19 -11.24 6.40
C PRO A 58 -5.07 -11.70 7.58
N PRO A 59 -4.54 -11.69 8.81
CA PRO A 59 -5.25 -12.21 9.99
C PRO A 59 -6.47 -11.35 10.37
N ILE A 60 -6.48 -10.08 9.98
CA ILE A 60 -7.57 -9.14 10.22
C ILE A 60 -8.02 -8.59 8.87
N LEU A 61 -9.23 -8.97 8.47
CA LEU A 61 -9.88 -8.45 7.25
C LEU A 61 -10.96 -7.41 7.58
N THR A 62 -11.42 -7.34 8.82
CA THR A 62 -12.42 -6.38 9.28
C THR A 62 -11.87 -4.96 9.17
N HIS A 63 -12.57 -4.08 8.45
CA HIS A 63 -12.13 -2.70 8.17
C HIS A 63 -10.75 -2.63 7.47
N ALA A 64 -10.41 -3.60 6.63
CA ALA A 64 -9.13 -3.63 5.93
C ALA A 64 -9.24 -3.18 4.46
N THR A 65 -8.28 -2.39 4.00
CA THR A 65 -8.07 -2.07 2.60
C THR A 65 -6.89 -2.88 2.07
N LEU A 66 -7.17 -3.81 1.16
CA LEU A 66 -6.19 -4.69 0.53
C LEU A 66 -5.77 -4.11 -0.82
N ILE A 67 -4.51 -3.77 -0.99
CA ILE A 67 -3.95 -3.32 -2.27
C ILE A 67 -3.29 -4.51 -2.94
N VAL A 68 -3.82 -4.91 -4.09
CA VAL A 68 -3.41 -6.10 -4.80
C VAL A 68 -2.79 -5.72 -6.14
N PRO A 69 -1.45 -5.76 -6.27
CA PRO A 69 -0.78 -5.54 -7.55
C PRO A 69 -1.07 -6.71 -8.50
N GLU A 70 -1.02 -6.42 -9.80
CA GLU A 70 -1.25 -7.43 -10.84
C GLU A 70 -0.28 -8.62 -10.72
N ALA A 71 0.98 -8.35 -10.34
CA ALA A 71 2.00 -9.37 -10.09
C ALA A 71 1.59 -10.39 -9.00
N SER A 72 0.76 -9.99 -8.02
CA SER A 72 0.28 -10.84 -6.93
C SER A 72 -0.93 -11.69 -7.30
N ARG A 73 -1.64 -11.34 -8.37
CA ARG A 73 -2.93 -11.95 -8.72
C ARG A 73 -2.86 -13.47 -8.92
N LYS A 74 -1.77 -13.97 -9.52
CA LYS A 74 -1.56 -15.41 -9.75
C LYS A 74 -1.22 -16.20 -8.47
N ARG A 75 -0.86 -15.52 -7.39
CA ARG A 75 -0.46 -16.12 -6.11
C ARG A 75 -1.53 -16.02 -5.03
N LEU A 76 -2.63 -15.33 -5.30
CA LEU A 76 -3.74 -15.24 -4.36
C LEU A 76 -4.36 -16.61 -4.09
N PRO A 77 -4.78 -16.90 -2.85
CA PRO A 77 -5.49 -18.12 -2.55
C PRO A 77 -6.83 -18.15 -3.27
N SER A 78 -7.31 -19.34 -3.65
CA SER A 78 -8.59 -19.52 -4.34
C SER A 78 -9.81 -19.03 -3.55
N ARG A 79 -9.67 -18.89 -2.22
CA ARG A 79 -10.71 -18.36 -1.32
C ARG A 79 -10.60 -16.85 -1.06
N PHE A 80 -9.61 -16.16 -1.63
CA PHE A 80 -9.36 -14.73 -1.37
C PHE A 80 -10.60 -13.85 -1.57
N ASP A 81 -11.31 -14.05 -2.69
CA ASP A 81 -12.53 -13.29 -2.99
C ASP A 81 -13.66 -13.60 -2.01
N ALA A 82 -13.79 -14.87 -1.60
CA ALA A 82 -14.78 -15.29 -0.61
C ALA A 82 -14.48 -14.72 0.78
N ASP A 83 -13.21 -14.74 1.20
CA ASP A 83 -12.77 -14.23 2.49
C ASP A 83 -12.88 -12.69 2.56
N THR A 84 -12.57 -12.00 1.46
CA THR A 84 -12.74 -10.54 1.34
C THR A 84 -14.22 -10.15 1.37
N THR A 85 -15.07 -10.91 0.67
CA THR A 85 -16.53 -10.63 0.64
C THR A 85 -17.22 -10.96 1.95
N ALA A 86 -16.74 -11.98 2.68
CA ALA A 86 -17.27 -12.37 3.98
C ALA A 86 -16.84 -11.41 5.11
N ALA A 87 -15.77 -10.64 4.91
CA ALA A 87 -15.25 -9.72 5.91
C ALA A 87 -16.01 -8.37 5.90
N GLU A 88 -16.29 -7.87 7.11
CA GLU A 88 -17.00 -6.61 7.28
C GLU A 88 -16.12 -5.42 6.86
N ASN A 89 -16.64 -4.62 5.91
CA ASN A 89 -15.99 -3.42 5.38
C ASN A 89 -14.56 -3.66 4.86
N CYS A 90 -14.31 -4.86 4.34
CA CYS A 90 -13.06 -5.20 3.66
C CYS A 90 -13.15 -4.82 2.18
N VAL A 91 -12.11 -4.19 1.64
CA VAL A 91 -12.09 -3.86 0.22
C VAL A 91 -10.76 -4.16 -0.45
N SER A 92 -10.81 -4.89 -1.55
CA SER A 92 -9.68 -5.13 -2.43
C SER A 92 -9.62 -4.08 -3.55
N LEU A 93 -8.42 -3.52 -3.75
CA LEU A 93 -8.11 -2.54 -4.78
C LEU A 93 -7.20 -3.17 -5.82
N PHE A 94 -7.56 -2.95 -7.08
CA PHE A 94 -6.80 -3.38 -8.25
C PHE A 94 -6.63 -2.19 -9.19
N ALA A 95 -5.39 -1.90 -9.58
CA ALA A 95 -5.09 -0.85 -10.54
C ALA A 95 -3.76 -1.14 -11.26
N PRO A 96 -3.57 -0.63 -12.48
CA PRO A 96 -2.31 -0.76 -13.20
C PRO A 96 -1.24 0.23 -12.70
N ASP A 97 -1.66 1.45 -12.34
CA ASP A 97 -0.77 2.58 -12.06
C ASP A 97 -1.00 3.18 -10.68
N ARG A 98 0.00 3.91 -10.19
CA ARG A 98 -0.02 4.56 -8.86
C ARG A 98 -1.17 5.55 -8.76
N ASP A 99 -1.36 6.39 -9.78
CA ASP A 99 -2.38 7.44 -9.75
C ASP A 99 -3.79 6.85 -9.71
N SER A 100 -4.00 5.70 -10.36
CA SER A 100 -5.26 4.96 -10.28
C SER A 100 -5.50 4.35 -8.89
N PHE A 101 -4.46 3.82 -8.23
CA PHE A 101 -4.58 3.38 -6.84
C PHE A 101 -4.88 4.56 -5.91
N VAL A 102 -4.15 5.67 -6.05
CA VAL A 102 -4.33 6.87 -5.24
C VAL A 102 -5.74 7.43 -5.42
N THR A 103 -6.24 7.50 -6.65
CA THR A 103 -7.61 7.95 -6.93
C THR A 103 -8.64 7.08 -6.20
N GLN A 104 -8.50 5.76 -6.25
CA GLN A 104 -9.39 4.84 -5.55
C GLN A 104 -9.30 4.98 -4.02
N LEU A 105 -8.10 5.22 -3.47
CA LEU A 105 -7.89 5.47 -2.06
C LEU A 105 -8.54 6.81 -1.63
N LEU A 106 -8.32 7.88 -2.39
CA LEU A 106 -8.88 9.20 -2.09
C LEU A 106 -10.41 9.23 -2.24
N GLN A 107 -10.98 8.49 -3.20
CA GLN A 107 -12.43 8.33 -3.32
C GLN A 107 -13.05 7.71 -2.05
N ARG A 108 -12.32 6.82 -1.36
CA ARG A 108 -12.77 6.26 -0.08
C ARG A 108 -12.73 7.30 1.04
N LEU A 109 -11.76 8.20 1.00
CA LEU A 109 -11.64 9.30 1.95
C LEU A 109 -12.58 10.46 1.65
N ALA A 110 -13.14 10.58 0.44
CA ALA A 110 -13.95 11.72 0.03
C ALA A 110 -15.24 11.91 0.87
N GLY A 111 -15.65 10.89 1.64
CA GLY A 111 -16.73 11.00 2.64
C GLY A 111 -16.28 11.36 4.06
N GLU A 112 -14.97 11.33 4.32
CA GLU A 112 -14.37 11.69 5.60
C GLU A 112 -13.94 13.17 5.54
N THR A 113 -14.31 13.95 6.54
CA THR A 113 -13.98 15.37 6.58
C THR A 113 -12.46 15.52 6.56
N PRO A 114 -11.88 16.28 5.61
CA PRO A 114 -10.45 16.49 5.61
C PRO A 114 -10.07 17.17 6.92
N VAL A 115 -9.14 16.55 7.65
CA VAL A 115 -8.46 17.22 8.75
C VAL A 115 -7.56 18.28 8.10
N ASN A 116 -8.17 19.42 7.76
CA ASN A 116 -7.47 20.64 7.38
C ASN A 116 -6.75 21.14 8.63
N GLY A 117 -5.62 20.51 8.95
CA GLY A 117 -4.63 21.14 9.78
C GLY A 117 -4.00 22.24 8.94
N ASP A 118 -4.36 23.49 9.21
CA ASP A 118 -3.62 24.68 8.77
C ASP A 118 -2.23 24.65 9.42
N PHE A 119 -1.37 23.73 8.98
CA PHE A 119 0.04 23.70 9.34
C PHE A 119 0.79 24.54 8.33
N GLN A 120 0.61 25.87 8.43
CA GLN A 120 1.48 26.81 7.74
C GLN A 120 2.83 26.82 8.48
N CYS A 121 3.72 25.91 8.09
CA CYS A 121 5.12 26.01 8.46
C CYS A 121 5.77 26.95 7.45
N GLU A 122 5.95 28.22 7.85
CA GLU A 122 6.73 29.20 7.08
C GLU A 122 8.21 28.81 7.11
N SER A 123 8.59 27.79 6.35
CA SER A 123 9.98 27.46 6.06
C SER A 123 10.33 27.98 4.68
N SER A 124 11.53 28.56 4.51
CA SER A 124 12.03 29.06 3.23
C SER A 124 12.41 27.93 2.25
N GLU A 125 12.11 26.68 2.60
CA GLU A 125 12.45 25.46 1.89
C GLU A 125 11.26 24.94 1.08
N ARG A 126 11.53 24.06 0.11
CA ARG A 126 10.48 23.42 -0.70
C ARG A 126 9.46 22.73 0.23
N PRO A 127 8.15 22.98 0.06
CA PRO A 127 7.12 22.35 0.88
C PRO A 127 7.09 20.83 0.65
N ILE A 128 6.86 20.07 1.72
CA ILE A 128 6.72 18.61 1.67
C ILE A 128 5.41 18.29 0.94
N GLY A 129 5.50 17.58 -0.18
CA GLY A 129 4.38 17.17 -1.01
C GLY A 129 4.13 15.65 -0.99
N PRO A 130 3.07 15.17 -1.66
CA PRO A 130 2.78 13.75 -1.80
C PRO A 130 3.94 12.94 -2.38
N ASP A 131 4.73 13.54 -3.28
CA ASP A 131 5.90 12.89 -3.88
C ASP A 131 6.98 12.53 -2.86
N ASP A 132 7.17 13.35 -1.83
CA ASP A 132 8.14 13.08 -0.76
C ASP A 132 7.71 11.87 0.08
N PHE A 133 6.40 11.69 0.28
CA PHE A 133 5.87 10.50 0.94
C PHE A 133 6.01 9.24 0.09
N TYR A 134 5.86 9.34 -1.24
CA TYR A 134 6.15 8.20 -2.11
C TYR A 134 7.62 7.83 -2.10
N ALA A 135 8.52 8.82 -2.07
CA ALA A 135 9.96 8.62 -1.91
C ALA A 135 10.27 7.96 -0.56
N LEU A 136 9.60 8.37 0.51
CA LEU A 136 9.68 7.74 1.83
C LEU A 136 9.24 6.27 1.77
N GLY A 137 8.11 5.98 1.13
CA GLY A 137 7.63 4.61 0.97
C GLY A 137 8.62 3.73 0.21
N TYR A 138 9.22 4.25 -0.86
CA TYR A 138 10.29 3.54 -1.57
C TYR A 138 11.53 3.34 -0.70
N THR A 139 11.97 4.37 0.02
CA THR A 139 13.14 4.29 0.91
C THR A 139 12.91 3.25 2.01
N TRP A 140 11.71 3.22 2.58
CA TRP A 140 11.30 2.21 3.55
C TRP A 140 11.40 0.80 2.99
N LEU A 141 10.95 0.57 1.76
CA LEU A 141 11.12 -0.71 1.07
C LEU A 141 12.60 -1.09 0.95
N GLN A 142 13.45 -0.16 0.51
CA GLN A 142 14.89 -0.39 0.36
C GLN A 142 15.55 -0.74 1.71
N VAL A 143 15.22 -0.01 2.77
CA VAL A 143 15.70 -0.31 4.13
C VAL A 143 15.26 -1.71 4.57
N GLN A 144 13.99 -2.07 4.36
CA GLN A 144 13.50 -3.41 4.70
C GLN A 144 14.21 -4.51 3.90
N LEU A 145 14.51 -4.27 2.62
CA LEU A 145 15.29 -5.20 1.79
C LEU A 145 16.74 -5.33 2.27
N MET A 146 17.41 -4.22 2.60
CA MET A 146 18.81 -4.21 3.04
C MET A 146 18.99 -4.86 4.42
N THR A 147 18.15 -4.50 5.39
CA THR A 147 18.19 -5.02 6.76
C THR A 147 17.98 -6.54 6.84
N ARG A 148 17.23 -7.10 5.89
CA ARG A 148 16.98 -8.54 5.80
C ARG A 148 18.14 -9.29 5.17
N ARG A 149 18.78 -8.71 4.14
CA ARG A 149 19.99 -9.28 3.54
C ARG A 149 21.21 -9.27 4.45
N LEU A 150 21.30 -8.33 5.39
CA LEU A 150 22.40 -8.29 6.37
C LEU A 150 22.36 -9.41 7.42
N ARG A 151 21.26 -10.18 7.49
CA ARG A 151 21.15 -11.33 8.40
C ARG A 151 21.73 -12.62 7.81
N TYR A 152 22.22 -12.58 6.57
CA TYR A 152 22.88 -13.69 5.87
C TYR A 152 24.32 -13.35 5.50
#